data_AF-X1IDB3-F1
#
_entry.id   AF-X1IDB3-F1
#
_cell.length_a   1.000
_cell.length_b   1.000
_cell.length_c   1.000
_cell.angle_alpha   90.00
_cell.angle_beta   90.00
_cell.angle_gamma   90.00
#
_symmetry.space_group_name_H-M   'P 1'
#
loop_
_entity.id
_entity.type
_entity.pdbx_description
1 polymer ?
#
loop_
_entity_poly.entity_id
_entity_poly.type
_entity_poly.pdbx_seq_one_letter_code
_entity_poly.pdbx_strand_id
1 'polypeptide(L)'
;EVVEALQFYGDLVHKYKVASITAKKPLEAFGGGFAAMFFREQWAVGWLRDNAPQINYKIYPLPSKVKYPGISLLFTQTEMAYKFSPHLNTVWEWMKFIYNEEIDMERAKLQGTLPVCMKNWEKPYITGRPDYKVCKVILESPASPYYGDPYINEIAFRVGEAVAEVLFGKKTAKEALDSAAPDIDEILAKKFL
;
A
#
# COMPACT_ATOMS: atom_id res chain seq x y z
N GLU A 1 19.30 11.08 -1.22
CA GLU A 1 18.41 9.91 -1.40
C GLU A 1 17.01 10.28 -1.90
N VAL A 2 16.21 11.08 -1.18
CA VAL A 2 14.82 11.37 -1.59
C VAL A 2 14.68 12.11 -2.94
N VAL A 3 15.58 13.08 -3.24
CA VAL A 3 15.61 13.78 -4.54
C VAL A 3 15.85 12.80 -5.70
N GLU A 4 16.75 11.83 -5.51
CA GLU A 4 17.06 10.82 -6.52
C GLU A 4 15.88 9.88 -6.74
N ALA A 5 15.18 9.49 -5.67
CA ALA A 5 13.99 8.65 -5.77
C ALA A 5 12.86 9.38 -6.51
N LEU A 6 12.63 10.66 -6.22
CA LEU A 6 11.63 11.45 -6.94
C LEU A 6 12.02 11.69 -8.40
N GLN A 7 13.30 11.94 -8.66
CA GLN A 7 13.81 12.05 -10.03
C GLN A 7 13.58 10.75 -10.81
N PHE A 8 13.79 9.60 -10.19
CA PHE A 8 13.52 8.30 -10.82
C PHE A 8 12.05 8.17 -11.23
N TYR A 9 11.10 8.59 -10.40
CA TYR A 9 9.67 8.60 -10.79
C TYR A 9 9.39 9.52 -11.98
N GLY A 10 9.99 10.72 -12.01
CA GLY A 10 9.90 11.62 -13.17
C GLY A 10 10.51 11.01 -14.43
N ASP A 11 11.65 10.35 -14.31
CA ASP A 11 12.35 9.69 -15.42
C ASP A 11 11.52 8.54 -16.01
N LEU A 12 10.79 7.76 -15.19
CA LEU A 12 9.89 6.71 -15.70
C LEU A 12 8.84 7.26 -16.66
N VAL A 13 8.36 8.49 -16.44
CA VAL A 13 7.37 9.16 -17.30
C VAL A 13 8.04 9.84 -18.49
N HIS A 14 9.00 10.72 -18.24
CA HIS A 14 9.47 11.67 -19.25
C HIS A 14 10.66 11.17 -20.08
N LYS A 15 11.54 10.39 -19.45
CA LYS A 15 12.79 9.89 -20.07
C LYS A 15 12.62 8.50 -20.65
N TYR A 16 12.19 7.55 -19.82
CA TYR A 16 12.04 6.14 -20.19
C TYR A 16 10.69 5.86 -20.84
N LYS A 17 9.67 6.68 -20.57
CA LYS A 17 8.32 6.55 -21.14
C LYS A 17 7.68 5.17 -20.88
N VAL A 18 7.93 4.63 -19.69
CA VAL A 18 7.42 3.33 -19.23
C VAL A 18 6.30 3.47 -18.19
N ALA A 19 6.04 4.68 -17.71
CA ALA A 19 4.93 5.00 -16.81
C ALA A 19 4.01 6.03 -17.48
N SER A 20 2.70 5.84 -17.30
CA SER A 20 1.68 6.76 -17.81
C SER A 20 1.03 7.52 -16.67
N ILE A 21 0.89 8.84 -16.85
CA ILE A 21 0.15 9.73 -15.95
C ILE A 21 -1.32 9.91 -16.37
N THR A 22 -1.73 9.31 -17.49
CA THR A 22 -3.08 9.40 -18.06
C THR A 22 -3.81 8.06 -18.12
N ALA A 23 -3.14 6.97 -17.71
CA ALA A 23 -3.74 5.66 -17.65
C ALA A 23 -4.91 5.61 -16.65
N LYS A 24 -5.81 4.64 -16.86
CA LYS A 24 -6.85 4.27 -15.88
C LYS A 24 -6.22 3.92 -14.52
N LYS A 25 -7.05 3.77 -13.49
CA LYS A 25 -6.61 3.27 -12.18
C LYS A 25 -5.76 2.00 -12.37
N PRO A 26 -4.62 1.84 -11.67
CA PRO A 26 -3.64 0.80 -11.97
C PRO A 26 -4.19 -0.63 -12.11
N LEU A 27 -5.16 -1.02 -11.27
CA LEU A 27 -5.81 -2.34 -11.35
C LEU A 27 -6.65 -2.53 -12.60
N GLU A 28 -7.41 -1.51 -13.02
CA GLU A 28 -8.19 -1.56 -14.24
C GLU A 28 -7.30 -1.54 -15.48
N ALA A 29 -6.21 -0.76 -15.43
CA ALA A 29 -5.22 -0.72 -16.50
C ALA A 29 -4.53 -2.09 -16.66
N PHE A 30 -4.13 -2.74 -15.57
CA PHE A 30 -3.54 -4.07 -15.61
C PHE A 30 -4.57 -5.15 -15.99
N GLY A 31 -5.74 -5.14 -15.35
CA GLY A 31 -6.84 -6.08 -15.60
C GLY A 31 -7.37 -6.03 -17.04
N GLY A 32 -7.29 -4.87 -17.68
CA GLY A 32 -7.63 -4.68 -19.09
C GLY A 32 -6.48 -4.90 -20.08
N GLY A 33 -5.30 -5.34 -19.62
CA GLY A 33 -4.14 -5.60 -20.47
C GLY A 33 -3.40 -4.35 -20.99
N PHE A 34 -3.72 -3.17 -20.47
CA PHE A 34 -3.06 -1.91 -20.86
C PHE A 34 -1.73 -1.70 -20.12
N ALA A 35 -1.63 -2.13 -18.86
CA ALA A 35 -0.41 -2.08 -18.07
C ALA A 35 0.17 -3.48 -17.87
N ALA A 36 1.48 -3.65 -18.08
CA ALA A 36 2.16 -4.92 -17.87
C ALA A 36 2.64 -5.13 -16.42
N MET A 37 2.70 -4.07 -15.62
CA MET A 37 3.15 -4.10 -14.24
C MET A 37 2.52 -2.96 -13.44
N PHE A 38 2.27 -3.20 -12.16
CA PHE A 38 1.77 -2.22 -11.20
C PHE A 38 2.16 -2.63 -9.78
N PHE A 39 2.13 -1.70 -8.85
CA PHE A 39 2.37 -1.96 -7.42
C PHE A 39 1.04 -1.95 -6.67
N ARG A 40 0.76 -3.05 -5.95
CA ARG A 40 -0.41 -3.21 -5.08
C ARG A 40 -0.15 -4.20 -3.95
N GLU A 41 -1.04 -4.14 -2.97
CA GLU A 41 -1.15 -5.05 -1.86
C GLU A 41 -1.89 -6.35 -2.25
N GLN A 42 -1.88 -7.32 -1.34
CA GLN A 42 -2.41 -8.69 -1.52
C GLN A 42 -3.88 -8.79 -1.92
N TRP A 43 -4.71 -7.78 -1.63
CA TRP A 43 -6.13 -7.79 -2.00
C TRP A 43 -6.34 -7.73 -3.53
N ALA A 44 -5.34 -7.28 -4.28
CA ALA A 44 -5.37 -7.26 -5.74
C ALA A 44 -5.56 -8.66 -6.35
N VAL A 45 -5.10 -9.72 -5.66
CA VAL A 45 -5.28 -11.11 -6.11
C VAL A 45 -6.77 -11.48 -6.15
N GLY A 46 -7.51 -11.16 -5.09
CA GLY A 46 -8.96 -11.37 -5.05
C GLY A 46 -9.69 -10.54 -6.10
N TRP A 47 -9.28 -9.28 -6.25
CA TRP A 47 -9.86 -8.41 -7.28
C TRP A 47 -9.65 -8.95 -8.70
N LEU A 48 -8.43 -9.41 -9.03
CA LEU A 48 -8.11 -9.97 -10.35
C LEU A 48 -8.86 -11.28 -10.62
N ARG A 49 -9.00 -12.16 -9.60
CA ARG A 49 -9.82 -13.37 -9.70
C ARG A 49 -11.25 -13.04 -10.15
N ASP A 50 -11.85 -12.01 -9.56
CA ASP A 50 -13.27 -11.69 -9.77
C ASP A 50 -13.52 -10.82 -11.01
N ASN A 51 -12.60 -9.92 -11.34
CA ASN A 51 -12.82 -8.87 -12.35
C ASN A 51 -11.96 -9.04 -13.61
N ALA A 52 -10.87 -9.81 -13.54
CA ALA A 52 -9.96 -10.03 -14.67
C ALA A 52 -9.36 -11.45 -14.68
N PRO A 53 -10.17 -12.52 -14.59
CA PRO A 53 -9.68 -13.91 -14.49
C PRO A 53 -8.88 -14.37 -15.72
N GLN A 54 -9.03 -13.68 -16.84
CA GLN A 54 -8.30 -13.94 -18.08
C GLN A 54 -6.83 -13.48 -18.04
N ILE A 55 -6.47 -12.60 -17.11
CA ILE A 55 -5.11 -12.07 -17.04
C ILE A 55 -4.18 -13.14 -16.48
N ASN A 56 -3.15 -13.47 -17.27
CA ASN A 56 -2.04 -14.28 -16.80
C ASN A 56 -1.01 -13.36 -16.13
N TYR A 57 -0.74 -13.60 -14.85
CA TYR A 57 0.17 -12.75 -14.08
C TYR A 57 1.02 -13.56 -13.11
N LYS A 58 2.10 -12.92 -12.66
CA LYS A 58 2.94 -13.40 -11.58
C LYS A 58 3.24 -12.26 -10.64
N ILE A 59 3.38 -12.60 -9.38
CA ILE A 59 3.66 -11.64 -8.31
C ILE A 59 5.13 -11.77 -7.96
N TYR A 60 5.76 -10.62 -7.78
CA TYR A 60 7.14 -10.50 -7.36
C TYR A 60 7.21 -9.52 -6.19
N PRO A 61 8.19 -9.68 -5.29
CA PRO A 61 8.47 -8.63 -4.33
C PRO A 61 8.87 -7.34 -5.04
N LEU A 62 8.67 -6.21 -4.36
CA LEU A 62 9.06 -4.92 -4.89
C LEU A 62 10.58 -4.88 -5.19
N PRO A 63 11.00 -4.28 -6.31
CA PRO A 63 12.41 -4.15 -6.63
C PRO A 63 13.12 -3.23 -5.63
N SER A 64 14.36 -3.57 -5.29
CA SER A 64 15.20 -2.79 -4.37
C SER A 64 16.37 -2.15 -5.11
N LYS A 65 16.71 -0.91 -4.74
CA LYS A 65 17.98 -0.27 -5.14
C LYS A 65 18.98 -0.25 -3.99
N VAL A 66 18.62 0.44 -2.90
CA VAL A 66 19.48 0.61 -1.71
C VAL A 66 19.00 -0.25 -0.55
N LYS A 67 17.68 -0.35 -0.36
CA LYS A 67 17.05 -1.16 0.68
C LYS A 67 15.94 -2.00 0.08
N TYR A 68 15.76 -3.19 0.62
CA TYR A 68 14.62 -4.01 0.30
C TYR A 68 13.39 -3.50 1.06
N PRO A 69 12.27 -3.23 0.38
CA PRO A 69 11.06 -2.80 1.04
C PRO A 69 10.42 -3.99 1.78
N GLY A 70 10.37 -3.92 3.11
CA GLY A 70 9.53 -4.83 3.89
C GLY A 70 8.10 -4.29 4.03
N ILE A 71 7.33 -4.91 4.92
CA ILE A 71 5.95 -4.51 5.17
C ILE A 71 5.84 -3.01 5.51
N SER A 72 4.91 -2.31 4.85
CA SER A 72 4.57 -0.93 5.19
C SER A 72 3.41 -0.93 6.19
N LEU A 73 3.54 -0.14 7.25
CA LEU A 73 2.53 0.05 8.28
C LEU A 73 1.75 1.37 8.10
N LEU A 74 1.93 2.05 6.97
CA LEU A 74 1.30 3.36 6.72
C LEU A 74 -0.23 3.25 6.50
N PHE A 75 -0.73 2.11 6.02
CA PHE A 75 -2.15 1.88 5.73
C PHE A 75 -2.62 0.50 6.20
N THR A 76 -2.39 0.18 7.47
CA THR A 76 -2.90 -1.07 8.05
C THR A 76 -4.41 -1.02 8.14
N GLN A 77 -5.10 -2.00 7.55
CA GLN A 77 -6.54 -2.15 7.75
C GLN A 77 -6.80 -2.72 9.15
N THR A 78 -7.61 -2.02 9.94
CA THR A 78 -7.99 -2.47 11.28
C THR A 78 -9.38 -1.97 11.65
N GLU A 79 -10.15 -2.81 12.33
CA GLU A 79 -11.43 -2.47 12.93
C GLU A 79 -11.18 -1.79 14.27
N MET A 80 -11.72 -0.58 14.44
CA MET A 80 -11.53 0.24 15.63
C MET A 80 -12.84 0.44 16.38
N ALA A 81 -12.76 0.48 17.71
CA ALA A 81 -13.88 0.83 18.57
C ALA A 81 -13.85 2.33 18.86
N TYR A 82 -14.96 3.02 18.61
CA TYR A 82 -15.08 4.43 19.00
C TYR A 82 -15.11 4.56 20.53
N LYS A 83 -14.12 5.28 21.08
CA LYS A 83 -13.90 5.39 22.54
C LYS A 83 -15.12 5.85 23.34
N PHE A 84 -16.00 6.65 22.74
CA PHE A 84 -17.18 7.19 23.42
C PHE A 84 -18.49 6.46 23.08
N SER A 85 -18.40 5.27 22.46
CA SER A 85 -19.58 4.45 22.21
C SER A 85 -20.26 4.03 23.53
N PRO A 86 -21.59 4.15 23.67
CA PRO A 86 -22.30 3.60 24.83
C PRO A 86 -22.40 2.06 24.80
N HIS A 87 -21.92 1.42 23.72
CA HIS A 87 -22.04 -0.03 23.50
C HIS A 87 -20.67 -0.73 23.37
N LEU A 88 -19.63 -0.22 24.04
CA LEU A 88 -18.26 -0.77 23.94
C LEU A 88 -18.17 -2.28 24.22
N ASN A 89 -18.92 -2.80 25.19
CA ASN A 89 -18.94 -4.24 25.48
C ASN A 89 -19.43 -5.05 24.28
N THR A 90 -20.53 -4.62 23.64
CA THR A 90 -21.07 -5.27 22.44
C THR A 90 -20.09 -5.19 21.27
N VAL A 91 -19.41 -4.06 21.09
CA VAL A 91 -18.37 -3.90 20.06
C VAL A 91 -17.24 -4.89 20.29
N TRP A 92 -16.79 -5.08 21.54
CA TRP A 92 -15.74 -6.06 21.84
C TRP A 92 -16.17 -7.50 21.62
N GLU A 93 -17.40 -7.87 21.99
CA GLU A 93 -17.94 -9.20 21.70
C GLU A 93 -18.04 -9.46 20.19
N TRP A 94 -18.46 -8.46 19.41
CA TRP A 94 -18.47 -8.56 17.96
C TRP A 94 -17.06 -8.70 17.37
N MET A 95 -16.08 -7.94 17.86
CA MET A 95 -14.69 -8.06 17.41
C MET A 95 -14.13 -9.46 17.68
N LYS A 96 -14.37 -10.03 18.87
CA LYS A 96 -13.98 -11.43 19.19
C LYS A 96 -14.64 -12.43 18.24
N PHE A 97 -15.92 -12.20 17.92
CA PHE A 97 -16.64 -13.04 16.98
C PHE A 97 -15.98 -13.03 15.60
N ILE A 98 -15.72 -11.86 15.00
CA ILE A 98 -15.19 -11.78 13.62
C ILE A 98 -13.71 -12.15 13.46
N TYR A 99 -12.97 -12.26 14.57
CA TYR A 99 -11.53 -12.53 14.60
C TYR A 99 -11.16 -13.91 15.15
N ASN A 100 -12.09 -14.85 15.14
CA ASN A 100 -11.76 -16.25 15.38
C ASN A 100 -11.15 -16.91 14.13
N GLU A 101 -10.47 -18.05 14.31
CA GLU A 101 -9.76 -18.76 13.23
C GLU A 101 -10.67 -19.11 12.03
N GLU A 102 -11.88 -19.58 12.29
CA GLU A 102 -12.82 -20.01 11.25
C GLU A 102 -13.33 -18.82 10.44
N ILE A 103 -13.85 -17.77 11.11
CA ILE A 103 -14.40 -16.60 10.44
C ILE A 103 -13.32 -15.79 9.70
N ASP A 104 -12.11 -15.67 10.27
CA ASP A 104 -10.98 -15.04 9.59
C ASP A 104 -10.64 -15.78 8.27
N MET A 105 -10.65 -17.12 8.28
CA MET A 105 -10.41 -17.93 7.10
C MET A 105 -11.53 -17.78 6.06
N GLU A 106 -12.79 -17.77 6.49
CA GLU A 106 -13.93 -17.56 5.59
C GLU A 106 -13.89 -16.19 4.92
N ARG A 107 -13.61 -15.13 5.69
CA ARG A 107 -13.44 -13.76 5.17
C ARG A 107 -12.32 -13.69 4.15
N ALA A 108 -11.17 -14.28 4.45
CA ALA A 108 -10.02 -14.30 3.53
C ALA A 108 -10.36 -15.00 2.19
N LYS A 109 -11.13 -16.09 2.21
CA LYS A 109 -11.60 -16.77 0.98
C LYS A 109 -12.54 -15.90 0.16
N LEU A 110 -13.55 -15.31 0.82
CA LEU A 110 -14.55 -14.47 0.17
C LEU A 110 -13.87 -13.27 -0.50
N GLN A 111 -13.03 -12.56 0.24
CA GLN A 111 -12.34 -11.37 -0.24
C GLN A 111 -11.17 -11.68 -1.19
N GLY A 112 -10.67 -12.91 -1.18
CA GLY A 112 -9.45 -13.27 -1.88
C GLY A 112 -8.22 -12.54 -1.30
N THR A 113 -8.18 -12.37 0.01
CA THR A 113 -7.07 -11.78 0.77
C THR A 113 -6.32 -12.86 1.57
N LEU A 114 -5.25 -12.45 2.26
CA LEU A 114 -4.59 -13.29 3.26
C LEU A 114 -5.25 -13.11 4.63
N PRO A 115 -5.36 -14.19 5.43
CA PRO A 115 -5.91 -14.15 6.77
C PRO A 115 -4.98 -13.39 7.73
N VAL A 116 -5.56 -12.76 8.75
CA VAL A 116 -4.80 -12.12 9.82
C VAL A 116 -4.32 -13.17 10.83
N CYS A 117 -5.10 -14.23 11.05
CA CYS A 117 -4.70 -15.30 11.95
C CYS A 117 -3.58 -16.15 11.32
N MET A 118 -2.39 -16.11 11.90
CA MET A 118 -1.23 -16.88 11.41
C MET A 118 -1.47 -18.39 11.35
N LYS A 119 -2.37 -18.94 12.18
CA LYS A 119 -2.76 -20.37 12.13
C LYS A 119 -3.41 -20.77 10.81
N ASN A 120 -4.01 -19.80 10.09
CA ASN A 120 -4.67 -20.03 8.81
C ASN A 120 -3.69 -20.08 7.62
N TRP A 121 -2.44 -19.65 7.80
CA TRP A 121 -1.50 -19.45 6.69
C TRP A 121 -1.06 -20.76 6.01
N GLU A 122 -0.99 -21.85 6.76
CA GLU A 122 -0.57 -23.16 6.21
C GLU A 122 -1.76 -23.95 5.63
N LYS A 123 -2.98 -23.40 5.64
CA LYS A 123 -4.14 -24.10 5.08
C LYS A 123 -4.03 -24.14 3.53
N PRO A 124 -4.49 -25.22 2.86
CA PRO A 124 -4.29 -25.42 1.43
C PRO A 124 -4.76 -24.28 0.52
N TYR A 125 -5.85 -23.61 0.88
CA TYR A 125 -6.33 -22.45 0.13
C TYR A 125 -5.31 -21.31 0.12
N ILE A 126 -4.64 -21.05 1.25
CA ILE A 126 -3.68 -19.95 1.40
C ILE A 126 -2.35 -20.29 0.76
N THR A 127 -1.81 -21.49 1.00
CA THR A 127 -0.55 -21.92 0.39
C THR A 127 -0.65 -22.06 -1.14
N GLY A 128 -1.86 -22.28 -1.66
CA GLY A 128 -2.16 -22.30 -3.10
C GLY A 128 -2.34 -20.92 -3.75
N ARG A 129 -2.36 -19.83 -2.98
CA ARG A 129 -2.50 -18.48 -3.56
C ARG A 129 -1.24 -18.07 -4.34
N PRO A 130 -1.39 -17.30 -5.44
CA PRO A 130 -0.24 -16.86 -6.24
C PRO A 130 0.71 -15.90 -5.50
N ASP A 131 0.24 -15.21 -4.46
CA ASP A 131 1.02 -14.27 -3.65
C ASP A 131 1.72 -14.91 -2.44
N TYR A 132 1.38 -16.15 -2.07
CA TYR A 132 1.81 -16.77 -0.79
C TYR A 132 3.31 -16.66 -0.54
N LYS A 133 4.12 -17.13 -1.50
CA LYS A 133 5.59 -17.13 -1.39
C LYS A 133 6.16 -15.70 -1.30
N VAL A 134 5.58 -14.76 -2.04
CA VAL A 134 6.05 -13.37 -2.05
C VAL A 134 5.70 -12.68 -0.74
N CYS A 135 4.48 -12.88 -0.23
CA CYS A 135 4.05 -12.33 1.04
C CYS A 135 4.90 -12.86 2.21
N LYS A 136 5.29 -14.14 2.19
CA LYS A 136 6.26 -14.71 3.14
C LYS A 136 7.60 -13.97 3.13
N VAL A 137 8.16 -13.72 1.94
CA VAL A 137 9.42 -12.94 1.80
C VAL A 137 9.27 -11.52 2.35
N ILE A 138 8.15 -10.84 2.06
CA ILE A 138 7.91 -9.47 2.55
C ILE A 138 7.77 -9.44 4.07
N LEU A 139 7.09 -10.43 4.66
CA LEU A 139 6.93 -10.54 6.12
C LEU A 139 8.23 -10.86 6.85
N GLU A 140 9.14 -11.57 6.19
CA GLU A 140 10.47 -11.89 6.73
C GLU A 140 11.48 -10.74 6.54
N SER A 141 11.13 -9.75 5.70
CA SER A 141 11.96 -8.57 5.46
C SER A 141 11.82 -7.53 6.57
N PRO A 142 12.87 -6.73 6.87
CA PRO A 142 12.78 -5.65 7.84
C PRO A 142 11.63 -4.69 7.49
N ALA A 143 10.77 -4.42 8.46
CA ALA A 143 9.64 -3.52 8.26
C ALA A 143 10.10 -2.16 7.73
N SER A 144 9.30 -1.58 6.85
CA SER A 144 9.48 -0.20 6.40
C SER A 144 9.24 0.75 7.59
N PRO A 145 9.79 1.97 7.57
CA PRO A 145 9.57 2.94 8.64
C PRO A 145 8.09 3.13 8.95
N TYR A 146 7.74 3.14 10.23
CA TYR A 146 6.42 3.52 10.70
C TYR A 146 6.36 5.02 10.94
N TYR A 147 5.32 5.67 10.43
CA TYR A 147 5.12 7.11 10.54
C TYR A 147 3.96 7.41 11.49
N GLY A 148 4.21 7.32 12.81
CA GLY A 148 3.22 7.51 13.87
C GLY A 148 2.95 8.97 14.22
N ASP A 149 2.76 9.83 13.22
CA ASP A 149 2.54 11.27 13.40
C ASP A 149 1.04 11.61 13.31
N PRO A 150 0.44 12.38 14.24
CA PRO A 150 -0.95 12.83 14.10
C PRO A 150 -1.20 13.61 12.80
N TYR A 151 -0.18 14.24 12.23
CA TYR A 151 -0.26 15.01 11.00
C TYR A 151 0.25 14.24 9.77
N ILE A 152 0.44 12.91 9.87
CA ILE A 152 1.01 12.12 8.78
C ILE A 152 0.24 12.26 7.46
N ASN A 153 -1.09 12.43 7.53
CA ASN A 153 -1.92 12.63 6.34
C ASN A 153 -1.66 14.00 5.68
N GLU A 154 -1.43 15.06 6.46
CA GLU A 154 -1.07 16.38 5.93
C GLU A 154 0.33 16.33 5.29
N ILE A 155 1.29 15.67 5.95
CA ILE A 155 2.64 15.47 5.42
C ILE A 155 2.60 14.67 4.11
N ALA A 156 1.85 13.56 4.08
CA ALA A 156 1.69 12.72 2.90
C ALA A 156 1.06 13.49 1.73
N PHE A 157 0.12 14.39 2.02
CA PHE A 157 -0.47 15.28 1.02
C PHE A 157 0.60 16.20 0.38
N ARG A 158 1.42 16.88 1.19
CA ARG A 158 2.51 17.75 0.68
C ARG A 158 3.54 16.99 -0.16
N VAL A 159 3.91 15.79 0.29
CA VAL A 159 4.77 14.90 -0.49
C VAL A 159 4.11 14.51 -1.82
N GLY A 160 2.80 14.21 -1.79
CA GLY A 160 2.01 13.90 -2.99
C GLY A 160 1.96 15.04 -4.00
N GLU A 161 1.83 16.29 -3.54
CA GLU A 161 1.89 17.48 -4.39
C GLU A 161 3.25 17.61 -5.07
N ALA A 162 4.35 17.49 -4.33
CA ALA A 162 5.71 17.52 -4.90
C ALA A 162 5.92 16.40 -5.94
N VAL A 163 5.41 15.19 -5.67
CA VAL A 163 5.43 14.09 -6.64
C VAL A 163 4.66 14.47 -7.90
N ALA A 164 3.46 15.03 -7.77
CA ALA A 164 2.65 15.45 -8.90
C ALA A 164 3.36 16.53 -9.73
N GLU A 165 3.96 17.55 -9.11
CA GLU A 165 4.69 18.62 -9.83
C GLU A 165 5.79 18.05 -10.76
N VAL A 166 6.54 17.05 -10.29
CA VAL A 166 7.57 16.39 -11.09
C VAL A 166 6.97 15.53 -12.20
N LEU A 167 5.95 14.73 -11.88
CA LEU A 167 5.30 13.87 -12.86
C LEU A 167 4.62 14.67 -13.99
N PHE A 168 4.12 15.87 -13.69
CA PHE A 168 3.56 16.80 -14.69
C PHE A 168 4.62 17.71 -15.33
N GLY A 169 5.90 17.55 -15.00
CA GLY A 169 7.00 18.32 -15.61
C GLY A 169 7.01 19.80 -15.22
N LYS A 170 6.37 20.17 -14.11
CA LYS A 170 6.29 21.56 -13.64
C LYS A 170 7.55 22.02 -12.91
N LYS A 171 8.24 21.10 -12.22
CA LYS A 171 9.47 21.35 -11.46
C LYS A 171 10.41 20.16 -11.57
N THR A 172 11.70 20.40 -11.35
CA THR A 172 12.65 19.33 -11.08
C THR A 172 12.38 18.69 -9.71
N ALA A 173 12.89 17.48 -9.49
CA ALA A 173 12.74 16.79 -8.21
C ALA A 173 13.29 17.60 -7.02
N LYS A 174 14.40 18.31 -7.22
CA LYS A 174 14.99 19.14 -6.17
C LYS A 174 14.09 20.33 -5.85
N GLU A 175 13.67 21.08 -6.85
CA GLU A 175 12.81 22.26 -6.66
C GLU A 175 11.48 21.92 -6.00
N ALA A 176 10.85 20.81 -6.40
CA ALA A 176 9.59 20.36 -5.82
C ALA A 176 9.74 20.01 -4.33
N LEU A 177 10.80 19.28 -3.97
CA LEU A 177 11.07 18.91 -2.57
C LEU A 177 11.53 20.09 -1.71
N ASP A 178 12.37 20.97 -2.25
CA ASP A 178 12.78 22.21 -1.58
C ASP A 178 11.55 23.10 -1.30
N SER A 179 10.58 23.13 -2.23
CA SER A 179 9.32 23.88 -2.05
C SER A 179 8.42 23.26 -0.97
N ALA A 180 8.37 21.92 -0.89
CA ALA A 180 7.52 21.22 0.07
C ALA A 180 8.10 21.16 1.49
N ALA A 181 9.43 21.24 1.63
CA ALA A 181 10.12 21.17 2.92
C ALA A 181 9.61 22.19 3.97
N PRO A 182 9.52 23.51 3.69
CA PRO A 182 9.06 24.47 4.70
C PRO A 182 7.60 24.22 5.13
N ASP A 183 6.72 23.81 4.22
CA ASP A 183 5.34 23.47 4.54
C ASP A 183 5.27 22.24 5.47
N ILE A 184 6.12 21.24 5.24
CA ILE A 184 6.23 20.05 6.09
C ILE A 184 6.80 20.44 7.47
N ASP A 185 7.81 21.31 7.52
CA ASP A 185 8.39 21.81 8.77
C ASP A 185 7.35 22.56 9.60
N GLU A 186 6.49 23.38 8.97
CA GLU A 186 5.37 24.06 9.64
C GLU A 186 4.36 23.06 10.21
N ILE A 187 3.99 22.02 9.45
CA ILE A 187 3.10 20.96 9.92
C ILE A 187 3.68 20.25 11.14
N LEU A 188 4.97 19.90 11.08
CA LEU A 188 5.67 19.23 12.18
C LEU A 188 5.77 20.13 13.42
N ALA A 189 5.90 21.43 13.25
CA ALA A 189 5.95 22.41 14.34
C ALA A 189 4.64 22.51 15.13
N LYS A 190 3.48 22.18 14.52
CA LYS A 190 2.16 22.16 15.21
C LYS A 190 2.12 21.23 16.44
N LYS A 191 3.05 20.29 16.56
CA LYS A 191 3.14 19.40 17.74
C LYS A 191 3.64 20.09 19.01
N PHE A 192 4.30 21.23 18.86
CA PHE A 192 4.92 21.97 19.96
C PHE A 192 4.09 23.19 20.39
N LEU A 193 2.87 23.34 19.84
CA LEU A 193 1.88 24.37 20.17
C LEU A 193 0.70 23.73 20.91
#